data_AF-A0A486XJA8-F1
#
_entry.id   AF-A0A486XJA8-F1
#
_cell.length_a   1.000
_cell.length_b   1.000
_cell.length_c   1.000
_cell.angle_alpha   90.00
_cell.angle_beta   90.00
_cell.angle_gamma   90.00
#
_symmetry.space_group_name_H-M   'P 1'
#
loop_
_entity.id
_entity.type
_entity.pdbx_description
1 polymer ?
#
loop_
_entity_poly.entity_id
_entity_poly.type
_entity_poly.pdbx_seq_one_letter_code
_entity_poly.pdbx_strand_id
1 'polypeptide(L)' 'MSKASWFAALLLLNGCASVEPWVKPYQRDKLADPIMAFGRHPVALQHVAHVQDSREAAKGANGSGGGGCGCN' A
#
# COMPACT_ATOMS: atom_id res chain seq x y z
N MET A 1 22.63 -2.56 -35.70
CA MET A 1 22.00 -2.07 -34.46
C MET A 1 23.06 -1.33 -33.68
N SER A 2 23.00 0.00 -33.66
CA SER A 2 24.08 0.84 -33.12
C SER A 2 24.20 0.69 -31.60
N LYS A 3 25.41 0.42 -31.10
CA LYS A 3 25.72 0.35 -29.66
C LYS A 3 25.28 1.61 -28.89
N ALA A 4 25.16 2.75 -29.57
CA ALA A 4 24.66 4.00 -29.01
C ALA A 4 23.18 3.93 -28.58
N SER A 5 22.38 3.09 -29.24
CA SER A 5 20.96 2.88 -28.89
C SER A 5 20.80 2.19 -27.53
N TRP A 6 21.73 1.30 -27.17
CA TRP A 6 21.74 0.62 -25.87
C TRP A 6 22.12 1.56 -24.72
N PHE A 7 23.08 2.47 -24.94
CA PHE A 7 23.46 3.48 -23.94
C PHE A 7 22.33 4.49 -23.65
N ALA A 8 21.58 4.90 -24.67
CA ALA A 8 20.45 5.80 -24.50
C ALA A 8 19.29 5.16 -23.70
N ALA A 9 19.07 3.85 -23.86
CA ALA A 9 18.03 3.12 -23.12
C ALA A 9 18.32 3.05 -21.61
N LEU A 10 19.58 2.92 -21.20
CA LEU A 10 19.98 2.82 -19.79
C LEU A 10 19.76 4.12 -18.99
N LEU A 11 19.82 5.28 -19.64
CA LEU A 11 19.61 6.58 -18.99
C LEU A 11 18.15 6.81 -18.58
N LEU A 12 17.19 6.22 -19.29
CA LEU A 12 15.76 6.35 -19.03
C LEU A 12 15.25 5.48 -17.87
N LEU A 13 16.08 4.57 -17.33
CA LEU A 13 15.73 3.73 -16.17
C LEU A 13 16.02 4.39 -14.81
N ASN A 14 16.50 5.63 -14.77
CA ASN A 14 16.65 6.40 -13.52
C ASN A 14 15.29 6.93 -13.04
N GLY A 15 14.34 6.02 -12.76
CA GLY A 15 13.09 6.34 -12.11
C GLY A 15 13.35 6.79 -10.67
N CYS A 16 13.18 8.10 -10.42
CA CYS A 16 12.96 8.74 -9.12
C CYS A 16 13.79 8.22 -7.92
N ALA A 17 15.06 7.86 -8.12
CA ALA A 17 15.91 7.26 -7.09
C ALA A 17 16.41 8.24 -6.01
N SER A 18 15.95 9.49 -6.02
CA SER A 18 16.42 10.53 -5.09
C SER A 18 15.30 11.49 -4.69
N VAL A 19 14.33 10.99 -3.93
CA VAL A 19 13.50 11.85 -3.08
C VAL A 19 13.79 11.45 -1.63
N GLU A 20 14.89 11.99 -1.12
CA GLU A 20 15.25 11.91 0.30
C GLU A 20 14.12 12.52 1.15
N PRO A 21 13.95 11.99 2.36
CA PRO A 21 12.76 11.21 2.72
C PRO A 21 11.45 11.99 2.52
N TRP A 22 10.48 11.38 1.82
CA TRP A 22 9.16 11.97 1.50
C TRP A 22 8.31 12.40 2.70
N VAL A 23 8.68 12.04 3.95
CA VAL A 23 7.98 12.45 5.18
C VAL A 23 8.98 12.60 6.33
N LYS A 24 8.97 13.76 7.01
CA LYS A 24 9.79 13.99 8.20
C LYS A 24 9.39 13.04 9.34
N PRO A 25 10.30 12.59 10.22
CA PRO A 25 9.98 11.60 11.28
C PRO A 25 8.74 11.93 12.11
N TYR A 26 8.56 13.20 12.48
CA TYR A 26 7.42 13.68 13.26
C TYR A 26 6.11 13.84 12.46
N GLN A 27 6.16 13.78 11.13
CA GLN A 27 4.98 13.79 10.26
C GLN A 27 4.44 12.39 9.97
N ARG A 28 5.17 11.33 10.35
CA ARG A 28 4.72 9.94 10.14
C ARG A 28 3.46 9.59 10.92
N ASP A 29 3.22 10.25 12.06
CA ASP A 29 1.98 10.11 12.83
C ASP A 29 0.72 10.43 12.01
N LYS A 30 0.83 11.39 11.06
CA LYS A 30 -0.28 11.78 10.17
C LYS A 30 -0.60 10.76 9.09
N LEU A 31 0.25 9.77 8.93
CA LEU A 31 0.11 8.74 7.90
C LEU A 31 -0.75 7.57 8.37
N ALA A 32 -0.98 7.47 9.67
CA ALA A 32 -1.89 6.54 10.32
C ALA A 32 -3.06 7.27 11.02
N ASP A 33 -3.52 8.39 10.43
CA ASP A 33 -4.68 9.11 10.97
C ASP A 33 -5.90 8.16 10.97
N PRO A 34 -6.59 7.97 12.12
CA PRO A 34 -7.76 7.11 12.23
C PRO A 34 -8.87 7.41 11.21
N ILE A 35 -8.94 8.63 10.67
CA ILE A 35 -9.88 8.97 9.60
C ILE A 35 -9.62 8.20 8.30
N MET A 36 -8.40 7.76 8.06
CA MET A 36 -7.97 7.01 6.87
C MET A 36 -8.21 5.50 7.01
N ALA A 37 -8.78 5.04 8.13
CA ALA A 37 -9.11 3.64 8.33
C ALA A 37 -10.18 3.17 7.32
N PHE A 38 -9.99 1.97 6.76
CA PHE A 38 -10.97 1.35 5.88
C PHE A 38 -12.18 0.89 6.69
N GLY A 39 -13.08 1.84 6.95
CA GLY A 39 -14.36 1.67 7.62
C GLY A 39 -14.38 2.10 9.08
N ARG A 40 -15.47 2.77 9.43
CA ARG A 40 -15.69 3.40 10.75
C ARG A 40 -16.00 2.40 11.86
N HIS A 41 -16.52 1.22 11.51
CA HIS A 41 -17.04 0.23 12.47
C HIS A 41 -16.33 -1.12 12.30
N PRO A 42 -15.21 -1.36 13.00
CA PRO A 42 -14.41 -2.56 12.78
C PRO A 42 -15.17 -3.85 13.09
N VAL A 43 -16.02 -3.85 14.13
CA VAL A 43 -16.84 -5.03 14.50
C VAL A 43 -17.81 -5.43 13.39
N ALA A 44 -18.48 -4.45 12.77
CA ALA A 44 -19.40 -4.72 11.67
C ALA A 44 -18.66 -5.25 10.43
N LEU A 45 -17.47 -4.73 10.14
CA LEU A 45 -16.64 -5.21 9.03
C LEU A 45 -16.17 -6.66 9.24
N GLN A 46 -15.74 -7.01 10.45
CA GLN A 46 -15.35 -8.39 10.77
C GLN A 46 -16.53 -9.36 10.63
N HIS A 47 -17.74 -8.94 10.99
CA HIS A 47 -18.94 -9.75 10.80
C HIS A 47 -19.24 -10.02 9.31
N VAL A 48 -19.20 -8.98 8.48
CA VAL A 48 -19.41 -9.12 7.03
C VAL A 48 -18.32 -9.99 6.40
N ALA A 49 -17.05 -9.76 6.77
CA ALA A 49 -15.92 -10.56 6.33
C ALA A 49 -16.10 -12.05 6.65
N HIS A 50 -16.50 -12.37 7.88
CA HIS A 50 -16.75 -13.76 8.29
C HIS A 50 -17.82 -14.46 7.43
N VAL A 51 -18.89 -13.74 7.08
CA VAL A 51 -19.96 -14.25 6.21
C VAL A 51 -19.45 -14.47 4.79
N GLN A 52 -18.69 -13.52 4.24
CA GLN A 52 -18.12 -13.62 2.89
C GLN A 52 -17.11 -14.76 2.80
N ASP A 53 -16.17 -14.85 3.75
CA ASP A 53 -15.19 -15.94 3.85
C ASP A 53 -15.86 -17.32 3.83
N SER A 54 -16.97 -17.46 4.54
CA SER A 54 -17.72 -18.71 4.63
C SER A 54 -18.47 -19.04 3.34
N ARG A 55 -19.01 -18.02 2.65
CA ARG A 55 -19.77 -18.19 1.41
C ARG A 55 -18.87 -18.41 0.19
N GLU A 56 -17.72 -17.76 0.18
CA GLU A 56 -16.81 -17.72 -0.97
C GLU A 56 -15.62 -18.66 -0.80
N ALA A 57 -15.53 -19.37 0.34
CA ALA A 57 -14.38 -20.20 0.72
C ALA A 57 -13.04 -19.44 0.63
N ALA A 58 -13.06 -18.13 0.88
CA ALA A 58 -11.97 -17.20 0.64
C ALA A 58 -11.29 -16.70 1.93
N LYS A 59 -11.17 -17.57 2.94
CA LYS A 59 -10.57 -17.20 4.23
C LYS A 59 -9.17 -16.59 4.04
N GLY A 60 -8.99 -15.37 4.54
CA GLY A 60 -7.73 -14.63 4.44
C GLY A 60 -7.59 -13.77 3.18
N ALA A 61 -8.61 -13.70 2.31
CA ALA A 61 -8.60 -12.86 1.12
C ALA A 61 -8.86 -11.37 1.40
N ASN A 62 -9.41 -11.02 2.58
CA ASN A 62 -9.81 -9.66 2.93
C ASN A 62 -8.66 -8.67 3.22
N GLY A 63 -7.41 -9.03 2.90
CA GLY A 63 -6.22 -8.19 3.07
C GLY A 63 -5.73 -8.09 4.52
N SER A 64 -4.60 -7.40 4.73
CA SER A 64 -4.10 -7.11 6.08
C SER A 64 -4.92 -5.99 6.71
N GLY A 65 -5.44 -6.21 7.92
CA GLY A 65 -6.28 -5.25 8.63
C GLY A 65 -5.54 -3.94 8.96
N GLY A 66 -5.74 -2.90 8.16
CA GLY A 66 -5.23 -1.56 8.46
C GLY A 66 -5.33 -0.61 7.27
N GLY A 67 -5.62 0.66 7.56
CA GLY A 67 -5.42 1.78 6.64
C GLY A 67 -4.22 2.60 7.09
N GLY A 68 -3.41 3.08 6.15
CA GLY A 68 -2.14 3.76 6.43
C GLY A 68 -0.97 3.08 5.69
N CYS A 69 0.05 3.84 5.31
CA CYS A 69 1.05 3.43 4.31
C CYS A 69 2.02 2.30 4.73
N GLY A 70 1.81 1.61 5.85
CA GLY A 70 2.90 0.86 6.46
C GLY A 70 2.49 -0.55 6.79
N CYS A 71 2.68 -1.44 5.81
CA CYS A 71 2.96 -2.87 5.96
C CYS A 71 2.65 -3.48 7.34
N ASN A 72 1.70 -4.43 7.36
CA ASN A 72 1.54 -5.38 8.47
C ASN A 72 2.88 -5.97 8.91
#